data_AF-A0A933MK22-F1
#
_entry.id   AF-A0A933MK22-F1
#
_cell.length_a   1.000
_cell.length_b   1.000
_cell.length_c   1.000
_cell.angle_alpha   90.00
_cell.angle_beta   90.00
_cell.angle_gamma   90.00
#
_symmetry.space_group_name_H-M   'P 1'
#
loop_
_entity.id
_entity.type
_entity.pdbx_description
1 polymer ?
#
loop_
_entity_poly.entity_id
_entity_poly.type
_entity_poly.pdbx_seq_one_letter_code
_entity_poly.pdbx_strand_id
1 'polypeptide(L)'
;MRTKVVRSSRRGSRPKRGRRFQLTAVVERDRSGYFATCPQLQGCYTQGRTYEEVVRNIRDAIRLHLEDRLASGESVPGTGEVTVAVLDVAV
;
A
#
# COMPACT_ATOMS: atom_id res chain seq x y z
N MET A 1 -1.88 30.01 52.04
CA MET A 1 -1.68 29.97 50.57
C MET A 1 -1.14 28.60 50.16
N ARG A 2 -1.91 27.80 49.41
CA ARG A 2 -1.46 26.50 48.87
C ARG A 2 -1.30 26.63 47.36
N THR A 3 -0.06 26.65 46.87
CA THR A 3 0.24 26.65 45.43
C THR A 3 0.11 25.23 44.89
N LYS A 4 -0.95 24.98 44.14
CA LYS A 4 -1.19 23.71 43.44
C LYS A 4 -0.36 23.72 42.16
N VAL A 5 0.81 23.08 42.19
CA VAL A 5 1.60 22.82 40.98
C VAL A 5 0.82 21.81 40.14
N VAL A 6 0.17 22.29 39.07
CA VAL A 6 -0.47 21.45 38.07
C VAL A 6 0.65 20.73 37.32
N ARG A 7 0.93 19.49 37.72
CA ARG A 7 1.76 18.57 36.92
C ARG A 7 1.03 18.36 35.60
N SER A 8 1.49 19.05 34.56
CA SER A 8 1.04 18.82 33.19
C SER A 8 1.34 17.36 32.86
N SER A 9 0.27 16.58 32.75
CA SER A 9 0.32 15.24 32.23
C SER A 9 0.77 15.35 30.78
N ARG A 10 2.08 15.22 30.56
CA ARG A 10 2.61 14.87 29.24
C ARG A 10 2.04 13.50 28.92
N ARG A 11 0.84 13.48 28.30
CA ARG A 11 0.29 12.30 27.65
C ARG A 11 1.38 11.85 26.68
N GLY A 12 2.10 10.79 27.07
CA GLY A 12 3.10 10.17 26.21
C GLY A 12 2.42 9.88 24.89
N SER A 13 2.88 10.54 23.83
CA SER A 13 2.50 10.21 22.47
C SER A 13 2.90 8.75 22.27
N ARG A 14 1.91 7.84 22.31
CA ARG A 14 2.12 6.44 21.97
C ARG A 14 2.88 6.40 20.65
N PRO A 15 4.00 5.65 20.53
CA PRO A 15 4.66 5.49 19.24
C PRO A 15 3.61 4.99 18.24
N LYS A 16 3.43 5.71 17.13
CA LYS A 16 2.47 5.31 16.09
C LYS A 16 2.93 3.93 15.61
N ARG A 17 2.23 2.87 16.03
CA ARG A 17 2.47 1.52 15.50
C ARG A 17 2.40 1.64 13.97
N GLY A 18 3.49 1.27 13.29
CA GLY A 18 3.52 1.28 11.83
C GLY A 18 2.32 0.48 11.33
N ARG A 19 1.47 1.11 10.51
CA ARG A 19 0.31 0.45 9.92
C ARG A 19 0.85 -0.59 8.93
N ARG A 20 0.50 -1.86 9.12
CA ARG A 20 0.80 -2.93 8.16
C ARG A 20 -0.36 -3.02 7.18
N PHE A 21 -0.04 -3.05 5.90
CA PHE A 21 -0.99 -3.27 4.82
C PHE A 21 -0.62 -4.56 4.10
N GLN A 22 -1.61 -5.37 3.77
CA GLN A 22 -1.45 -6.49 2.84
C GLN A 22 -2.31 -6.18 1.63
N LEU A 23 -1.68 -6.12 0.48
CA LEU A 23 -2.33 -5.80 -0.79
C LEU A 23 -1.88 -6.85 -1.82
N THR A 24 -2.77 -7.15 -2.74
CA THR A 24 -2.53 -8.11 -3.82
C THR A 24 -1.85 -7.40 -4.98
N ALA A 25 -0.72 -7.93 -5.42
CA ALA A 25 -0.11 -7.55 -6.69
C ALA A 25 -0.34 -8.67 -7.71
N VAL A 26 -0.82 -8.30 -8.91
CA VAL A 26 -0.90 -9.20 -10.06
C VAL A 26 0.35 -8.98 -10.89
N VAL A 27 1.12 -10.05 -11.13
CA VAL A 27 2.34 -10.00 -11.93
C VAL A 27 2.13 -10.82 -13.19
N GLU A 28 2.33 -10.18 -14.33
CA GLU A 28 2.20 -10.76 -15.66
C GLU A 28 3.56 -10.78 -16.34
N ARG A 29 3.85 -11.87 -17.03
CA ARG A 29 5.05 -11.97 -17.87
C ARG A 29 4.69 -11.62 -19.30
N ASP A 30 5.46 -10.72 -19.89
CA ASP A 30 5.38 -10.35 -21.30
C ASP A 30 6.64 -10.82 -22.05
N ARG A 31 6.71 -10.60 -23.38
CA ARG A 31 7.78 -11.03 -24.28
C ARG A 31 9.17 -10.56 -23.83
N SER A 32 9.28 -9.39 -23.22
CA SER A 32 10.55 -8.75 -22.87
C SER A 32 10.76 -8.51 -21.37
N GLY A 33 9.87 -9.00 -20.51
CA GLY A 33 9.98 -8.77 -19.06
C GLY A 33 8.69 -9.06 -18.30
N TYR A 34 8.45 -8.26 -17.28
CA TYR A 34 7.33 -8.40 -16.36
C TYR A 34 6.62 -7.07 -16.15
N PHE A 35 5.32 -7.16 -15.99
CA PHE A 35 4.43 -6.08 -15.59
C PHE A 35 3.76 -6.45 -14.27
N ALA A 36 3.62 -5.50 -13.36
CA ALA A 36 2.89 -5.73 -12.13
C ALA A 36 1.89 -4.61 -11.87
N THR A 37 0.73 -4.96 -11.33
CA THR A 37 -0.32 -4.03 -10.92
C THR A 37 -0.81 -4.35 -9.52
N CYS A 38 -1.33 -3.35 -8.80
CA CYS A 38 -2.06 -3.55 -7.56
C CYS A 38 -3.53 -3.16 -7.78
N PRO A 39 -4.46 -4.12 -7.98
CA PRO A 39 -5.85 -3.81 -8.30
C PRO A 39 -6.57 -2.94 -7.25
N GLN A 40 -6.13 -3.02 -5.99
CA GLN A 40 -6.68 -2.22 -4.89
C GLN A 40 -6.24 -0.74 -4.94
N LEU A 41 -5.19 -0.43 -5.71
CA LEU A 41 -4.65 0.92 -5.88
C LEU A 41 -4.70 1.29 -7.36
N GLN A 42 -5.79 1.93 -7.78
CA GLN A 42 -5.97 2.37 -9.16
C GLN A 42 -4.76 3.20 -9.62
N GLY A 43 -4.22 2.85 -10.79
CA GLY A 43 -3.05 3.51 -11.36
C GLY A 43 -1.70 3.08 -10.76
N CYS A 44 -1.67 2.13 -9.82
CA CYS A 44 -0.43 1.58 -9.27
C CYS A 44 0.04 0.39 -10.12
N TYR A 45 0.97 0.66 -11.04
CA TYR A 45 1.59 -0.34 -11.90
C TYR A 45 3.08 -0.07 -12.08
N THR A 46 3.85 -1.13 -12.37
CA THR A 46 5.30 -1.05 -12.63
C THR A 46 5.73 -2.08 -13.67
N GLN A 47 6.92 -1.91 -14.23
CA GLN A 47 7.55 -2.86 -15.15
C GLN A 47 8.97 -3.19 -14.67
N GLY A 48 9.49 -4.33 -15.12
CA GLY A 48 10.86 -4.77 -14.87
C GLY A 48 11.29 -5.85 -15.86
N ARG A 49 12.59 -6.03 -16.04
CA ARG A 49 13.14 -7.10 -16.88
C ARG A 49 13.08 -8.46 -16.18
N THR A 50 13.14 -8.46 -14.85
CA THR A 50 13.04 -9.68 -14.03
C THR A 50 11.86 -9.63 -13.07
N TYR A 51 11.46 -10.80 -12.58
CA TYR A 51 10.39 -10.95 -11.60
C TYR A 51 10.75 -10.21 -10.29
N GLU A 52 11.99 -10.34 -9.82
CA GLU A 52 12.47 -9.70 -8.60
C GLU A 52 12.49 -8.18 -8.74
N GLU A 53 12.83 -7.68 -9.92
CA GLU A 53 12.80 -6.25 -10.22
C GLU A 53 11.38 -5.70 -10.16
N VAL A 54 10.44 -6.32 -10.87
CA VAL A 54 9.06 -5.82 -10.89
C VAL A 54 8.40 -5.91 -9.52
N VAL A 55 8.68 -6.97 -8.74
CA VAL A 55 8.15 -7.13 -7.37
C VAL A 55 8.71 -6.08 -6.42
N ARG A 56 9.98 -5.71 -6.57
CA ARG A 56 10.58 -4.62 -5.79
C ARG A 56 9.93 -3.29 -6.16
N ASN A 57 9.81 -3.02 -7.46
CA ASN A 57 9.25 -1.77 -7.98
C ASN A 57 7.80 -1.59 -7.52
N ILE A 58 6.95 -2.61 -7.66
CA ILE A 58 5.53 -2.50 -7.26
C ILE A 58 5.39 -2.32 -5.74
N ARG A 59 6.27 -2.94 -4.93
CA ARG A 59 6.27 -2.74 -3.47
C ARG A 59 6.57 -1.29 -3.11
N ASP A 60 7.55 -0.68 -3.76
CA ASP A 60 7.91 0.73 -3.54
C ASP A 60 6.80 1.67 -4.03
N ALA A 61 6.22 1.40 -5.20
CA ALA A 61 5.09 2.17 -5.74
C ALA A 61 3.87 2.11 -4.80
N ILE A 62 3.51 0.93 -4.29
CA ILE A 62 2.46 0.75 -3.29
C ILE A 62 2.77 1.58 -2.04
N ARG A 63 4.00 1.50 -1.51
CA ARG A 63 4.40 2.23 -0.30
C ARG A 63 4.24 3.74 -0.49
N LEU A 64 4.75 4.29 -1.59
CA LEU A 64 4.65 5.72 -1.91
C LEU A 64 3.19 6.16 -2.06
N HIS A 65 2.38 5.36 -2.74
CA HIS A 65 0.96 5.66 -2.92
C HIS A 65 0.19 5.63 -1.59
N LEU A 66 0.51 4.70 -0.70
CA LEU A 66 -0.06 4.67 0.66
C LEU A 66 0.39 5.87 1.50
N GLU A 67 1.66 6.26 1.43
CA GLU A 67 2.19 7.43 2.12
C GLU A 67 1.46 8.72 1.68
N ASP A 68 1.25 8.88 0.38
CA ASP A 68 0.53 10.04 -0.19
C ASP A 68 -0.94 10.10 0.26
N ARG A 69 -1.70 9.00 0.12
CA ARG A 69 -3.10 8.94 0.58
C ARG A 69 -3.23 9.23 2.07
N LEU A 70 -2.29 8.72 2.86
CA LEU A 70 -2.26 8.97 4.31
C LEU A 70 -1.93 10.43 4.65
N ALA A 71 -1.10 11.10 3.86
CA ALA A 71 -0.80 12.53 4.02
C ALA A 71 -2.00 13.40 3.62
N SER A 72 -2.72 13.01 2.57
CA SER A 72 -3.93 13.68 2.08
C SER A 72 -5.20 13.39 2.89
N GLY A 73 -5.12 12.48 3.88
CA GLY A 73 -6.27 12.11 4.72
C GLY A 73 -7.30 11.23 4.00
N GLU A 74 -6.92 10.62 2.88
CA GLU A 74 -7.77 9.71 2.12
C GLU A 74 -7.91 8.35 2.81
N SER A 75 -9.00 7.64 2.49
CA SER A 75 -9.16 6.26 2.92
C SER A 75 -8.10 5.37 2.28
N VAL A 76 -7.56 4.42 3.04
CA VAL A 76 -6.66 3.41 2.50
C VAL A 76 -7.47 2.16 2.20
N PRO A 77 -7.27 1.47 1.06
CA PRO A 77 -8.01 0.25 0.80
C PRO A 77 -7.69 -0.77 1.88
N GLY A 78 -8.72 -1.43 2.39
CA GLY A 78 -8.56 -2.52 3.33
C GLY A 78 -7.91 -3.74 2.67
N THR A 79 -7.46 -4.67 3.51
CA THR A 79 -7.18 -6.06 3.11
C THR A 79 -8.49 -6.68 2.61
N GLY A 80 -8.68 -6.68 1.28
CA GLY A 80 -9.79 -7.33 0.62
C GLY A 80 -9.32 -8.61 -0.06
N GLU A 81 -10.19 -9.62 -0.10
CA GLU A 81 -9.97 -10.77 -0.97
C GLU A 81 -10.11 -10.33 -2.42
N VAL A 82 -9.14 -10.71 -3.26
CA VAL A 82 -9.17 -10.46 -4.69
C VAL A 82 -9.29 -11.81 -5.37
N THR A 83 -10.38 -12.02 -6.11
CA THR A 83 -10.56 -13.19 -6.96
C THR A 83 -10.11 -12.85 -8.38
N VAL A 84 -9.12 -13.58 -8.89
CA VAL A 84 -8.67 -13.45 -10.28
C VAL A 84 -9.36 -14.54 -11.10
N ALA A 85 -10.06 -14.17 -12.16
CA ALA A 85 -10.75 -15.08 -13.07
C ALA A 85 -10.36 -14.79 -14.52
N VAL A 86 -10.15 -15.84 -15.30
CA VAL A 86 -10.00 -15.77 -16.76
C VAL A 86 -11.35 -16.13 -17.37
N LEU A 87 -11.85 -15.29 -18.28
CA LEU A 87 -13.15 -15.48 -18.93
C LEU A 87 -12.93 -15.66 -20.44
N ASP A 88 -13.42 -16.77 -20.98
CA ASP A 88 -13.45 -17.01 -22.42
C ASP A 88 -14.71 -16.36 -23.00
N VAL A 89 -14.54 -15.44 -23.96
CA VAL A 89 -15.63 -14.67 -24.58
C VAL A 89 -15.59 -14.86 -26.10
N ALA A 90 -16.74 -15.19 -26.69
CA ALA A 90 -16.94 -15.22 -28.15
C ALA A 90 -17.70 -13.95 -28.59
N VAL A 91 -17.37 -13.44 -29.79
CA VAL A 91 -18.02 -12.29 -30.43
C VAL A 91 -18.80 -12.75 -31.64
#